data_AF-A0A928ZAQ2-F1
#
_entry.id   AF-A0A928ZAQ2-F1
#
_cell.length_a   1.000
_cell.length_b   1.000
_cell.length_c   1.000
_cell.angle_alpha   90.00
_cell.angle_beta   90.00
_cell.angle_gamma   90.00
#
_symmetry.space_group_name_H-M   'P 1'
#
loop_
_entity.id
_entity.type
_entity.pdbx_description
1 polymer ?
#
loop_
_entity_poly.entity_id
_entity_poly.type
_entity_poly.pdbx_seq_one_letter_code
_entity_poly.pdbx_strand_id
1 'polypeptide(L)'
;MSNLKELPKPNSDINDYEWGVTPNTVKATIEHLQQLLQNKQYHLESLQKENKWLRDRLDLKIDLPNRPHVPPLPEILLWATIGLILTIGGTFIPAYTIAAPWSWWENGFGVHTLGVSYQIGAVLLTACLGGKNAALLSQVAYVSLGILGLPIFDRGGSLNYLQQPHFGYLIGFIFGAWLCGWLAFQTKVRFSALIASCFVGLIVIHLVGVVYLTVMYYVTGFAEGINLIQAIAIYSVHPLPGQLAVICAVSLVAFVTRKLMFS
;
A
#
# COMPACT_ATOMS: atom_id res chain seq x y z
N MET A 1 -33.87 76.78 -12.11
CA MET A 1 -34.41 75.80 -11.15
C MET A 1 -33.75 74.47 -11.45
N SER A 2 -32.77 74.09 -10.62
CA SER A 2 -31.96 72.90 -10.80
C SER A 2 -32.81 71.65 -10.59
N ASN A 3 -32.88 70.79 -11.60
CA ASN A 3 -33.37 69.41 -11.50
C ASN A 3 -32.42 68.62 -10.58
N LEU A 4 -32.57 68.80 -9.27
CA LEU A 4 -31.93 67.97 -8.27
C LEU A 4 -32.68 66.65 -8.27
N LYS A 5 -32.04 65.61 -8.82
CA LYS A 5 -32.50 64.23 -8.77
C LYS A 5 -32.75 63.89 -7.30
N GLU A 6 -34.01 63.68 -6.91
CA GLU A 6 -34.35 63.37 -5.53
C GLU A 6 -33.62 62.10 -5.09
N LEU A 7 -32.90 62.20 -3.97
CA LEU A 7 -32.17 61.07 -3.40
C LEU A 7 -33.18 60.02 -2.90
N PRO A 8 -32.97 58.73 -3.18
CA PRO A 8 -33.88 57.68 -2.73
C PRO A 8 -33.90 57.57 -1.20
N LYS A 9 -35.06 57.21 -0.63
CA LYS A 9 -35.20 57.03 0.82
C LYS A 9 -34.38 55.82 1.28
N PRO A 10 -33.75 55.89 2.47
CA PRO A 10 -32.89 54.81 2.96
C PRO A 10 -33.66 53.60 3.53
N ASN A 11 -34.94 53.75 3.88
CA ASN A 11 -35.81 52.67 4.35
C ASN A 11 -37.29 53.00 4.04
N SER A 12 -38.14 51.98 3.89
CA SER A 12 -39.59 52.09 3.63
C SER A 12 -40.38 52.74 4.77
N ASP A 13 -39.82 52.75 5.98
CA ASP A 13 -40.47 53.31 7.17
C ASP A 13 -40.49 54.85 7.16
N ILE A 14 -39.68 55.49 6.31
CA ILE A 14 -39.63 56.95 6.17
C ILE A 14 -40.66 57.37 5.11
N ASN A 15 -41.66 58.15 5.52
CA ASN A 15 -42.67 58.65 4.58
C ASN A 15 -42.11 59.79 3.69
N ASP A 16 -42.77 60.07 2.55
CA ASP A 16 -42.29 61.07 1.58
C ASP A 16 -42.18 62.47 2.17
N TYR A 17 -43.05 62.78 3.13
CA TYR A 17 -43.05 64.06 3.84
C TYR A 17 -41.80 64.21 4.71
N GLU A 18 -41.52 63.25 5.60
CA GLU A 18 -40.34 63.23 6.48
C GLU A 18 -39.05 63.31 5.69
N TRP A 19 -38.97 62.58 4.57
CA TRP A 19 -37.82 62.64 3.68
C TRP A 19 -37.71 63.99 2.97
N GLY A 20 -38.84 64.59 2.57
CA GLY A 20 -38.91 65.91 1.95
C GLY A 20 -38.33 67.02 2.83
N VAL A 21 -38.65 67.03 4.13
CA VAL A 21 -38.15 68.04 5.10
C VAL A 21 -36.77 67.73 5.70
N THR A 22 -36.19 66.56 5.41
CA THR A 22 -34.85 66.20 5.93
C THR A 22 -33.77 67.14 5.34
N PRO A 23 -32.88 67.74 6.17
CA PRO A 23 -31.83 68.62 5.69
C PRO A 23 -30.89 67.95 4.68
N ASN A 24 -30.45 68.70 3.66
CA ASN A 24 -29.57 68.18 2.61
C ASN A 24 -28.24 67.63 3.14
N THR A 25 -27.72 68.19 4.24
CA THR A 25 -26.50 67.68 4.91
C THR A 25 -26.71 66.28 5.47
N VAL A 26 -27.90 66.00 6.02
CA VAL A 26 -28.27 64.67 6.54
C VAL A 26 -28.45 63.69 5.38
N LYS A 27 -29.12 64.10 4.29
CA LYS A 27 -29.26 63.27 3.07
C LYS A 27 -27.90 62.88 2.47
N ALA A 28 -26.98 63.84 2.34
CA ALA A 28 -25.63 63.59 1.84
C ALA A 28 -24.83 62.64 2.76
N THR A 29 -24.99 62.76 4.08
CA THR A 29 -24.35 61.86 5.06
C THR A 29 -24.90 60.44 4.94
N ILE A 30 -26.22 60.30 4.79
CA ILE A 30 -26.89 59.01 4.59
C ILE A 30 -26.40 58.35 3.30
N GLU A 31 -26.32 59.09 2.20
CA GLU A 31 -25.82 58.59 0.92
C GLU A 31 -24.37 58.12 1.04
N HIS A 32 -23.51 58.88 1.70
CA HIS A 32 -22.12 58.49 1.94
C HIS A 32 -22.02 57.20 2.76
N LEU A 33 -22.83 57.06 3.81
CA LEU A 33 -22.88 55.85 4.63
C LEU A 33 -23.42 54.64 3.86
N GLN A 34 -24.43 54.82 3.02
CA GLN A 34 -24.95 53.76 2.15
C GLN A 34 -23.88 53.30 1.16
N GLN A 35 -23.14 54.23 0.56
CA GLN A 35 -22.06 53.91 -0.36
C GLN A 35 -20.92 53.15 0.34
N LEU A 36 -20.56 53.55 1.56
CA LEU A 36 -19.58 52.84 2.39
C LEU A 36 -20.05 51.43 2.75
N LEU A 37 -21.32 51.27 3.13
CA LEU A 37 -21.91 49.96 3.45
C LEU A 37 -21.89 49.04 2.24
N GLN A 38 -22.29 49.55 1.07
CA GLN A 38 -22.34 48.78 -0.17
C GLN A 38 -20.94 48.36 -0.62
N ASN A 39 -19.94 49.24 -0.47
CA ASN A 39 -18.54 48.91 -0.77
C ASN A 39 -18.00 47.82 0.19
N LYS A 40 -18.34 47.90 1.49
CA LYS A 40 -17.96 46.86 2.48
C LYS A 40 -18.62 45.52 2.19
N GLN A 41 -19.90 45.50 1.81
CA GLN A 41 -20.61 44.27 1.43
C GLN A 41 -19.98 43.61 0.20
N TYR A 42 -19.72 44.39 -0.85
CA TYR A 42 -19.04 43.89 -2.04
C TYR A 42 -17.65 43.31 -1.71
N HIS A 43 -16.89 43.97 -0.85
CA HIS A 43 -15.59 43.47 -0.42
C HIS A 43 -15.70 42.15 0.36
N LEU A 44 -16.66 42.02 1.27
CA LEU A 44 -16.91 40.77 2.00
C LEU A 44 -17.30 39.61 1.07
N GLU A 45 -18.15 39.85 0.08
CA GLU A 45 -18.50 38.84 -0.92
C GLU A 45 -17.29 38.40 -1.74
N SER A 46 -16.41 39.35 -2.09
CA SER A 46 -15.18 39.04 -2.82
C SER A 46 -14.23 38.15 -1.99
N LEU A 47 -14.03 38.46 -0.71
CA LEU A 47 -13.23 37.66 0.22
C LEU A 47 -13.83 36.27 0.48
N GLN A 48 -15.16 36.16 0.51
CA GLN A 48 -15.84 34.86 0.64
C GLN A 48 -15.64 34.00 -0.61
N LYS A 49 -15.73 34.59 -1.81
CA LYS A 49 -15.44 33.89 -3.07
C LYS A 49 -13.99 33.43 -3.13
N GLU A 50 -13.04 34.28 -2.74
CA GLU A 50 -11.62 33.92 -2.70
C GLU A 50 -11.34 32.81 -1.68
N ASN A 51 -11.90 32.90 -0.46
CA ASN A 51 -11.78 31.82 0.52
C ASN A 51 -12.37 30.51 0.03
N LYS A 52 -13.54 30.56 -0.64
CA LYS A 52 -14.15 29.37 -1.24
C LYS A 52 -13.24 28.77 -2.32
N TRP A 53 -12.73 29.62 -3.22
CA TRP A 53 -11.80 29.19 -4.26
C TRP A 53 -10.51 28.59 -3.70
N LEU A 54 -9.94 29.20 -2.65
CA LEU A 54 -8.77 28.69 -1.95
C LEU A 54 -9.05 27.34 -1.29
N ARG A 55 -10.21 27.17 -0.64
CA ARG A 55 -10.64 25.88 -0.08
C ARG A 55 -10.77 24.82 -1.15
N ASP A 56 -11.48 25.10 -2.24
CA ASP A 56 -11.63 24.16 -3.36
C ASP A 56 -10.26 23.77 -3.94
N ARG A 57 -9.32 24.72 -4.04
CA ARG A 57 -7.96 24.47 -4.52
C ARG A 57 -7.11 23.69 -3.52
N LEU A 58 -7.31 23.93 -2.23
CA LEU A 58 -6.63 23.22 -1.14
C LEU A 58 -7.13 21.77 -1.08
N ASP A 59 -8.45 21.56 -1.15
CA ASP A 59 -9.08 20.24 -1.20
C ASP A 59 -8.57 19.44 -2.39
N LEU A 60 -8.49 20.06 -3.58
CA LEU A 60 -7.88 19.44 -4.76
C LEU A 60 -6.40 19.07 -4.56
N LYS A 61 -5.62 19.85 -3.81
CA LYS A 61 -4.21 19.51 -3.54
C LYS A 61 -4.07 18.45 -2.44
N ILE A 62 -4.96 18.46 -1.45
CA ILE A 62 -4.98 17.49 -0.34
C ILE A 62 -5.46 16.12 -0.85
N ASP A 63 -6.41 16.09 -1.79
CA ASP A 63 -6.97 14.84 -2.33
C ASP A 63 -6.05 14.08 -3.31
N LEU A 64 -4.92 14.66 -3.74
CA LEU A 64 -4.19 14.16 -4.93
C LEU A 64 -2.90 13.33 -4.76
N PRO A 65 -2.47 12.85 -3.57
CA PRO A 65 -1.47 11.76 -3.58
C PRO A 65 -1.73 10.58 -2.64
N ASN A 66 -2.79 10.58 -1.83
CA ASN A 66 -2.88 9.64 -0.71
C ASN A 66 -4.25 9.00 -0.48
N ARG A 67 -5.15 9.00 -1.48
CA ARG A 67 -6.22 8.00 -1.43
C ARG A 67 -5.56 6.65 -1.68
N PRO A 68 -5.57 5.70 -0.72
CA PRO A 68 -5.19 4.34 -1.04
C PRO A 68 -6.12 3.93 -2.16
N HIS A 69 -5.57 3.71 -3.37
CA HIS A 69 -6.34 3.11 -4.44
C HIS A 69 -6.82 1.78 -3.88
N VAL A 70 -8.12 1.70 -3.54
CA VAL A 70 -8.72 0.47 -3.05
C VAL A 70 -9.13 -0.26 -4.32
N PRO A 71 -8.37 -1.27 -4.78
CA PRO A 71 -8.71 -1.96 -6.00
C PRO A 71 -10.13 -2.55 -5.87
N PRO A 72 -10.94 -2.52 -6.93
CA PRO A 72 -12.25 -3.15 -6.92
C PRO A 72 -12.11 -4.67 -6.68
N LEU A 73 -13.16 -5.28 -6.12
CA LEU A 73 -13.14 -6.70 -5.74
C LEU A 73 -12.64 -7.65 -6.86
N PRO A 74 -13.05 -7.49 -8.15
CA PRO A 74 -12.56 -8.35 -9.21
C PRO A 74 -11.04 -8.26 -9.42
N GLU A 75 -10.45 -7.08 -9.24
CA GLU A 75 -8.99 -6.89 -9.35
C GLU A 75 -8.26 -7.58 -8.19
N ILE A 76 -8.80 -7.51 -6.97
CA ILE A 76 -8.26 -8.25 -5.82
C ILE A 76 -8.28 -9.75 -6.09
N LEU A 77 -9.40 -10.27 -6.64
CA LEU A 77 -9.54 -11.69 -6.97
C LEU A 77 -8.59 -12.12 -8.10
N LEU A 78 -8.40 -11.27 -9.11
CA LEU A 78 -7.45 -11.52 -10.19
C LEU A 78 -6.02 -11.62 -9.65
N TRP A 79 -5.58 -10.65 -8.85
CA TRP A 79 -4.24 -10.70 -8.25
C TRP A 79 -4.09 -11.85 -7.26
N ALA A 80 -5.14 -12.20 -6.52
CA ALA A 80 -5.11 -13.33 -5.60
C ALA A 80 -4.98 -14.66 -6.33
N THR A 81 -5.66 -14.84 -7.47
CA THR A 81 -5.54 -16.06 -8.29
C THR A 81 -4.18 -16.15 -8.98
N ILE A 82 -3.68 -15.05 -9.54
CA ILE A 82 -2.32 -14.96 -10.08
C ILE A 82 -1.30 -15.32 -8.99
N GLY A 83 -1.45 -14.73 -7.80
CA GLY A 83 -0.56 -15.00 -6.68
C GLY A 83 -0.59 -16.44 -6.20
N LEU A 84 -1.76 -17.07 -6.18
CA LEU A 84 -1.92 -18.47 -5.82
C LEU A 84 -1.18 -19.37 -6.81
N ILE A 85 -1.39 -19.14 -8.12
CA ILE A 85 -0.72 -19.89 -9.19
C ILE A 85 0.79 -19.71 -9.10
N LEU A 86 1.27 -18.48 -8.91
CA LEU A 86 2.69 -18.18 -8.75
C LEU A 86 3.27 -18.87 -7.51
N THR A 87 2.55 -18.91 -6.40
CA THR A 87 3.02 -19.55 -5.16
C THR A 87 3.12 -21.07 -5.34
N ILE A 88 2.11 -21.69 -5.97
CA ILE A 88 2.13 -23.13 -6.30
C ILE A 88 3.29 -23.45 -7.24
N GLY A 89 3.40 -22.73 -8.37
CA GLY A 89 4.49 -22.93 -9.33
C GLY A 89 5.86 -22.70 -8.71
N GLY A 90 6.00 -21.62 -7.93
CA GLY A 90 7.23 -21.27 -7.23
C GLY A 90 7.65 -22.27 -6.17
N THR A 91 6.73 -23.08 -5.63
CA THR A 91 7.04 -24.15 -4.65
C THR A 91 7.96 -25.20 -5.26
N PHE A 92 7.74 -25.55 -6.53
CA PHE A 92 8.45 -26.65 -7.20
C PHE A 92 9.61 -26.18 -8.08
N ILE A 93 9.80 -24.87 -8.26
CA ILE A 93 10.88 -24.32 -9.08
C ILE A 93 11.99 -23.80 -8.15
N PRO A 94 13.17 -24.46 -8.13
CA PRO A 94 14.33 -23.94 -7.41
C PRO A 94 14.84 -22.65 -8.03
N ALA A 95 15.32 -21.74 -7.20
CA ALA A 95 15.95 -20.50 -7.63
C ALA A 95 17.38 -20.76 -8.08
N TYR A 96 17.74 -20.18 -9.21
CA TYR A 96 19.05 -20.32 -9.83
C TYR A 96 19.76 -18.98 -9.91
N THR A 97 21.08 -19.03 -9.76
CA THR A 97 21.98 -17.94 -10.12
C THR A 97 22.93 -18.42 -11.20
N ILE A 98 23.35 -17.49 -12.05
CA ILE A 98 24.50 -17.71 -12.91
C ILE A 98 25.73 -17.65 -12.01
N ALA A 99 26.72 -18.51 -12.28
CA ALA A 99 28.01 -18.47 -11.65
C ALA A 99 28.58 -17.05 -11.78
N ALA A 100 29.45 -16.66 -10.86
CA ALA A 100 29.94 -15.30 -10.89
C ALA A 100 30.86 -15.07 -12.10
N PRO A 101 30.89 -13.86 -12.70
CA PRO A 101 31.64 -13.60 -13.93
C PRO A 101 33.12 -13.99 -13.87
N TRP A 102 33.74 -13.88 -12.69
CA TRP A 102 35.13 -14.28 -12.46
C TRP A 102 35.38 -15.80 -12.54
N SER A 103 34.34 -16.61 -12.32
CA SER A 103 34.42 -18.08 -12.44
C SER A 103 34.14 -18.60 -13.86
N TRP A 104 33.66 -17.73 -14.76
CA TRP A 104 33.31 -18.13 -16.14
C TRP A 104 34.52 -18.50 -16.97
N TRP A 105 35.68 -17.94 -16.63
CA TRP A 105 36.92 -18.19 -17.35
C TRP A 105 37.39 -19.65 -17.22
N GLU A 106 37.08 -20.29 -16.09
CA GLU A 106 37.48 -21.68 -15.81
C GLU A 106 36.35 -22.69 -16.02
N ASN A 107 35.14 -22.37 -15.57
CA ASN A 107 34.03 -23.31 -15.52
C ASN A 107 32.92 -23.02 -16.54
N GLY A 108 33.10 -22.00 -17.39
CA GLY A 108 32.06 -21.49 -18.30
C GLY A 108 30.87 -20.88 -17.57
N PHE A 109 29.75 -20.70 -18.28
CA PHE A 109 28.50 -20.26 -17.69
C PHE A 109 27.87 -21.39 -16.87
N GLY A 110 28.34 -21.57 -15.63
CA GLY A 110 27.71 -22.46 -14.66
C GLY A 110 26.40 -21.90 -14.15
N VAL A 111 25.38 -22.74 -13.95
CA VAL A 111 24.15 -22.38 -13.26
C VAL A 111 24.13 -23.12 -11.93
N HIS A 112 24.03 -22.38 -10.82
CA HIS A 112 24.00 -22.94 -9.48
C HIS A 112 22.66 -22.65 -8.82
N THR A 113 22.13 -23.63 -8.06
CA THR A 113 20.95 -23.39 -7.23
C THR A 113 21.33 -22.53 -6.03
N LEU A 114 20.42 -21.62 -5.67
CA LEU A 114 20.54 -20.78 -4.49
C LEU A 114 20.12 -21.51 -3.19
N GLY A 115 19.77 -22.79 -3.27
CA GLY A 115 19.31 -23.58 -2.11
C GLY A 115 17.92 -23.19 -1.61
N VAL A 116 17.16 -22.45 -2.42
CA VAL A 116 15.79 -21.98 -2.10
C VAL A 116 14.91 -22.09 -3.34
N SER A 117 13.59 -22.15 -3.16
CA SER A 117 12.62 -22.11 -4.25
C SER A 117 12.13 -20.69 -4.54
N TYR A 118 11.49 -20.48 -5.69
CA TYR A 118 10.84 -19.20 -6.00
C TYR A 118 9.55 -18.95 -5.21
N GLN A 119 9.13 -19.87 -4.34
CA GLN A 119 7.90 -19.80 -3.56
C GLN A 119 7.79 -18.47 -2.80
N ILE A 120 8.79 -18.13 -2.00
CA ILE A 120 8.80 -16.87 -1.24
C ILE A 120 8.84 -15.65 -2.17
N GLY A 121 9.51 -15.78 -3.32
CA GLY A 121 9.55 -14.73 -4.32
C GLY A 121 8.17 -14.46 -4.92
N ALA A 122 7.40 -15.51 -5.22
CA ALA A 122 6.02 -15.41 -5.70
C ALA A 122 5.10 -14.73 -4.66
N VAL A 123 5.24 -15.09 -3.38
CA VAL A 123 4.50 -14.49 -2.27
C VAL A 123 4.74 -12.98 -2.19
N LEU A 124 6.01 -12.57 -2.17
CA LEU A 124 6.40 -11.17 -2.06
C LEU A 124 6.14 -10.37 -3.35
N LEU A 125 6.23 -11.01 -4.52
CA LEU A 125 5.86 -10.40 -5.79
C LEU A 125 4.36 -10.12 -5.85
N THR A 126 3.52 -11.07 -5.41
CA THR A 126 2.07 -10.88 -5.28
C THR A 126 1.75 -9.73 -4.34
N ALA A 127 2.44 -9.64 -3.20
CA ALA A 127 2.32 -8.52 -2.28
C ALA A 127 2.69 -7.18 -2.93
N CYS A 128 3.80 -7.14 -3.65
CA CYS A 128 4.23 -5.94 -4.36
C CYS A 128 3.29 -5.58 -5.52
N LEU A 129 2.63 -6.50 -6.20
CA LEU A 129 1.81 -6.16 -7.37
C LEU A 129 0.31 -6.03 -7.06
N GLY A 130 -0.25 -6.92 -6.24
CA GLY A 130 -1.67 -6.96 -5.89
C GLY A 130 -2.02 -6.30 -4.55
N GLY A 131 -1.03 -5.90 -3.76
CA GLY A 131 -1.23 -5.22 -2.48
C GLY A 131 -1.70 -6.15 -1.36
N LYS A 132 -1.97 -5.56 -0.19
CA LYS A 132 -2.19 -6.31 1.06
C LYS A 132 -3.35 -7.31 1.00
N ASN A 133 -4.47 -6.96 0.35
CA ASN A 133 -5.68 -7.78 0.35
C ASN A 133 -5.55 -8.98 -0.59
N ALA A 134 -5.05 -8.76 -1.81
CA ALA A 134 -4.86 -9.85 -2.78
C ALA A 134 -3.79 -10.84 -2.31
N ALA A 135 -2.70 -10.32 -1.73
CA ALA A 135 -1.64 -11.15 -1.18
C ALA A 135 -2.13 -11.97 0.02
N LEU A 136 -2.87 -11.35 0.95
CA LEU A 136 -3.50 -12.08 2.06
C LEU A 136 -4.40 -13.20 1.55
N LEU A 137 -5.32 -12.89 0.63
CA LEU A 137 -6.27 -13.85 0.10
C LEU A 137 -5.58 -15.00 -0.64
N SER A 138 -4.56 -14.69 -1.45
CA SER A 138 -3.72 -15.67 -2.14
C SER A 138 -3.08 -16.65 -1.16
N GLN A 139 -2.48 -16.16 -0.07
CA GLN A 139 -1.77 -17.02 0.87
C GLN A 139 -2.72 -17.83 1.76
N VAL A 140 -3.87 -17.25 2.14
CA VAL A 140 -4.94 -18.00 2.82
C VAL A 140 -5.44 -19.13 1.93
N ALA A 141 -5.68 -18.87 0.64
CA ALA A 141 -6.10 -19.89 -0.31
C ALA A 141 -5.03 -20.98 -0.47
N TYR A 142 -3.75 -20.60 -0.61
CA TYR A 142 -2.64 -21.55 -0.73
C TYR A 142 -2.57 -22.50 0.48
N VAL A 143 -2.60 -21.95 1.69
CA VAL A 143 -2.56 -22.75 2.93
C VAL A 143 -3.80 -23.64 3.05
N SER A 144 -4.99 -23.10 2.78
CA SER A 144 -6.25 -23.85 2.88
C SER A 144 -6.28 -25.03 1.92
N LEU A 145 -5.91 -24.80 0.66
CA LEU A 145 -5.88 -25.84 -0.38
C LEU A 145 -4.90 -26.96 -0.07
N GLY A 146 -3.71 -26.64 0.46
CA GLY A 146 -2.73 -27.66 0.82
C GLY A 146 -3.14 -28.48 2.05
N ILE A 147 -3.81 -27.86 3.04
CA ILE A 147 -4.38 -28.59 4.19
C ILE A 147 -5.53 -29.51 3.77
N LEU A 148 -6.35 -29.08 2.79
CA LEU A 148 -7.43 -29.88 2.20
C LEU A 148 -6.92 -31.10 1.40
N GLY A 149 -5.60 -31.27 1.26
CA GLY A 149 -5.00 -32.46 0.68
C GLY A 149 -4.49 -32.29 -0.75
N LEU A 150 -4.51 -31.08 -1.32
CA LEU A 150 -3.88 -30.85 -2.61
C LEU A 150 -2.35 -30.87 -2.46
N PRO A 151 -1.60 -31.62 -3.29
CA PRO A 151 -0.16 -31.78 -3.16
C PRO A 151 0.60 -30.56 -3.72
N ILE A 152 0.36 -29.40 -3.13
CA ILE A 152 0.91 -28.10 -3.55
C ILE A 152 1.99 -27.58 -2.60
N PHE A 153 2.23 -28.24 -1.47
CA PHE A 153 3.39 -27.99 -0.63
C PHE A 153 4.57 -28.86 -1.11
N ASP A 154 5.79 -28.48 -0.73
CA ASP A 154 7.03 -29.14 -1.13
C ASP A 154 7.10 -30.62 -0.72
N ARG A 155 6.38 -31.02 0.35
CA ARG A 155 6.26 -32.40 0.84
C ARG A 155 4.84 -32.97 0.71
N GLY A 156 4.07 -32.49 -0.27
CA GLY A 156 2.71 -32.97 -0.56
C GLY A 156 1.62 -32.06 -0.01
N GLY A 157 0.52 -32.63 0.48
CA GLY A 157 -0.60 -31.87 1.03
C GLY A 157 -1.47 -32.76 1.90
N SER A 158 -1.69 -32.37 3.14
CA SER A 158 -2.56 -33.08 4.09
C SER A 158 -2.63 -32.29 5.40
N LEU A 159 -3.57 -32.67 6.27
CA LEU A 159 -3.62 -32.19 7.64
C LEU A 159 -2.36 -32.57 8.45
N ASN A 160 -1.69 -33.68 8.10
CA ASN A 160 -0.43 -34.09 8.74
C ASN A 160 0.72 -33.13 8.42
N TYR A 161 0.59 -32.28 7.40
CA TYR A 161 1.58 -31.25 7.12
C TYR A 161 1.69 -30.21 8.25
N LEU A 162 0.69 -30.11 9.12
CA LEU A 162 0.75 -29.35 10.39
C LEU A 162 1.85 -29.86 11.36
N GLN A 163 2.49 -30.99 11.08
CA GLN A 163 3.63 -31.48 11.88
C GLN A 163 4.98 -31.17 11.22
N GLN A 164 4.99 -30.46 10.09
CA GLN A 164 6.21 -30.08 9.39
C GLN A 164 6.67 -28.68 9.84
N PRO A 165 7.96 -28.47 10.15
CA PRO A 165 8.48 -27.15 10.52
C PRO A 165 8.22 -26.06 9.48
N HIS A 166 8.26 -26.44 8.20
CA HIS A 166 7.98 -25.54 7.08
C HIS A 166 6.58 -24.94 7.13
N PHE A 167 5.60 -25.61 7.77
CA PHE A 167 4.24 -25.10 7.87
C PHE A 167 4.17 -23.76 8.61
N GLY A 168 5.01 -23.56 9.63
CA GLY A 168 5.12 -22.28 10.34
C GLY A 168 5.46 -21.11 9.41
N TYR A 169 6.31 -21.34 8.42
CA TYR A 169 6.68 -20.33 7.42
C TYR A 169 5.54 -20.07 6.44
N LEU A 170 4.68 -21.06 6.15
CA LEU A 170 3.47 -20.86 5.35
C LEU A 170 2.43 -19.99 6.07
N ILE A 171 2.28 -20.15 7.39
CA ILE A 171 1.50 -19.20 8.21
C ILE A 171 2.17 -17.81 8.13
N GLY A 172 3.49 -17.78 8.23
CA GLY A 172 4.29 -16.57 8.05
C GLY A 172 4.03 -15.85 6.72
N PHE A 173 3.79 -16.58 5.62
CA PHE A 173 3.45 -16.00 4.33
C PHE A 173 2.18 -15.14 4.39
N ILE A 174 1.17 -15.55 5.15
CA ILE A 174 -0.08 -14.79 5.29
C ILE A 174 0.20 -13.40 5.88
N PHE A 175 0.90 -13.36 7.01
CA PHE A 175 1.20 -12.10 7.72
C PHE A 175 2.26 -11.26 6.98
N GLY A 176 3.32 -11.91 6.50
CA GLY A 176 4.41 -11.25 5.80
C GLY A 176 4.00 -10.68 4.46
N ALA A 177 3.18 -11.39 3.68
CA ALA A 177 2.66 -10.90 2.41
C ALA A 177 1.68 -9.75 2.60
N TRP A 178 0.80 -9.83 3.61
CA TRP A 178 -0.09 -8.72 3.96
C TRP A 178 0.69 -7.45 4.32
N LEU A 179 1.70 -7.57 5.21
CA LEU A 179 2.49 -6.42 5.64
C LEU A 179 3.35 -5.86 4.50
N CYS A 180 4.02 -6.73 3.74
CA CYS A 180 4.77 -6.35 2.55
C CYS A 180 3.87 -5.60 1.55
N GLY A 181 2.69 -6.14 1.27
CA GLY A 181 1.75 -5.54 0.32
C GLY A 181 1.12 -4.25 0.84
N TRP A 182 1.02 -4.06 2.15
CA TRP A 182 0.64 -2.79 2.72
C TRP A 182 1.74 -1.75 2.52
N LEU A 183 2.96 -2.04 2.97
CA LEU A 183 4.11 -1.13 2.87
C LEU A 183 4.44 -0.77 1.41
N ALA A 184 4.35 -1.73 0.50
CA ALA A 184 4.66 -1.52 -0.91
C ALA A 184 3.74 -0.48 -1.56
N PHE A 185 2.52 -0.26 -1.04
CA PHE A 185 1.55 0.71 -1.57
C PHE A 185 1.43 2.00 -0.74
N GLN A 186 2.22 2.17 0.33
CA GLN A 186 2.19 3.38 1.17
C GLN A 186 2.90 4.59 0.57
N THR A 187 3.75 4.38 -0.45
CA THR A 187 4.53 5.45 -1.08
C THR A 187 4.49 5.33 -2.59
N LYS A 188 4.82 6.43 -3.29
CA LYS A 188 5.03 6.40 -4.74
C LYS A 188 6.02 5.29 -5.12
N VAL A 189 5.83 4.68 -6.28
CA VAL A 189 6.64 3.56 -6.78
C VAL A 189 8.13 3.94 -6.78
N ARG A 190 8.88 3.37 -5.83
CA ARG A 190 10.33 3.51 -5.68
C ARG A 190 10.92 2.14 -5.42
N PHE A 191 12.02 1.82 -6.10
CA PHE A 191 12.73 0.56 -5.91
C PHE A 191 13.11 0.33 -4.43
N SER A 192 13.61 1.37 -3.75
CA SER A 192 13.97 1.31 -2.33
C SER A 192 12.79 1.01 -1.41
N ALA A 193 11.59 1.50 -1.72
CA ALA A 193 10.39 1.19 -0.94
C ALA A 193 9.94 -0.27 -1.15
N LEU A 194 10.04 -0.78 -2.38
CA LEU A 194 9.69 -2.17 -2.70
C LEU A 194 10.63 -3.16 -2.03
N ILE A 195 11.94 -2.96 -2.15
CA ILE A 195 12.91 -3.85 -1.52
C ILE A 195 12.81 -3.82 0.01
N ALA A 196 12.59 -2.64 0.61
CA ALA A 196 12.34 -2.53 2.05
C ALA A 196 11.05 -3.25 2.47
N SER A 197 9.99 -3.16 1.67
CA SER A 197 8.72 -3.86 1.94
C SER A 197 8.89 -5.38 1.89
N CYS A 198 9.60 -5.89 0.87
CA CYS A 198 9.95 -7.32 0.76
C CYS A 198 10.79 -7.79 1.95
N PHE A 199 11.78 -7.00 2.36
CA PHE A 199 12.66 -7.32 3.49
C PHE A 199 11.89 -7.39 4.81
N VAL A 200 10.99 -6.43 5.07
CA VAL A 200 10.11 -6.47 6.24
C VAL A 200 9.16 -7.67 6.17
N GLY A 201 8.61 -7.98 5.00
CA GLY A 201 7.81 -9.19 4.77
C GLY A 201 8.57 -10.47 5.11
N LEU A 202 9.82 -10.58 4.65
CA LEU A 202 10.71 -11.70 4.96
C LEU A 202 10.94 -11.84 6.47
N ILE A 203 11.23 -10.74 7.16
CA ILE A 203 11.41 -10.76 8.63
C ILE A 203 10.17 -11.34 9.30
N VAL A 204 8.96 -10.90 8.93
CA VAL A 204 7.72 -11.42 9.51
C VAL A 204 7.55 -12.91 9.22
N ILE A 205 7.83 -13.35 7.99
CA ILE A 205 7.76 -14.77 7.61
C ILE A 205 8.67 -15.61 8.51
N HIS A 206 9.91 -15.18 8.70
CA HIS A 206 10.87 -15.89 9.55
C HIS A 206 10.50 -15.82 11.04
N LEU A 207 10.01 -14.69 11.54
CA LEU A 207 9.58 -14.57 12.93
C LEU A 207 8.45 -15.55 13.24
N VAL A 208 7.41 -15.61 12.39
CA VAL A 208 6.30 -16.54 12.57
C VAL A 208 6.75 -17.99 12.42
N GLY A 209 7.59 -18.27 11.41
CA GLY A 209 8.15 -19.62 11.20
C GLY A 209 9.02 -20.11 12.35
N VAL A 210 9.87 -19.24 12.90
CA VAL A 210 10.71 -19.56 14.06
C VAL A 210 9.88 -19.75 15.31
N VAL A 211 8.88 -18.90 15.59
CA VAL A 211 7.97 -19.08 16.73
C VAL A 211 7.26 -20.44 16.63
N TYR A 212 6.74 -20.77 15.45
CA TYR A 212 6.09 -22.05 15.22
C TYR A 212 7.05 -23.24 15.41
N LEU A 213 8.26 -23.15 14.84
CA LEU A 213 9.32 -24.14 15.01
C LEU A 213 9.68 -24.34 16.49
N THR A 214 9.79 -23.26 17.27
CA THR A 214 10.06 -23.31 18.71
C THR A 214 8.93 -24.00 19.47
N VAL A 215 7.67 -23.68 19.17
CA VAL A 215 6.52 -24.35 19.79
C VAL A 215 6.52 -25.84 19.46
N MET A 216 6.72 -26.21 18.20
CA MET A 216 6.85 -27.60 17.77
C MET A 216 7.98 -28.32 18.51
N TYR A 217 9.16 -27.70 18.58
CA TYR A 217 10.32 -28.27 19.26
C TYR A 217 10.00 -28.71 20.70
N TYR A 218 9.29 -27.86 21.46
CA TYR A 218 8.96 -28.14 22.86
C TYR A 218 7.72 -29.02 23.05
N VAL A 219 6.73 -28.95 22.16
CA VAL A 219 5.44 -29.65 22.33
C VAL A 219 5.44 -31.05 21.71
N THR A 220 6.00 -31.21 20.51
CA THR A 220 5.92 -32.45 19.75
C THR A 220 7.21 -33.27 19.78
N GLY A 221 8.31 -32.69 20.25
CA GLY A 221 9.61 -33.38 20.26
C GLY A 221 10.15 -33.67 18.84
N PHE A 222 9.70 -32.93 17.81
CA PHE A 222 10.04 -33.13 16.39
C PHE A 222 11.54 -33.27 16.08
N ALA A 223 12.42 -32.85 17.00
CA ALA A 223 13.85 -32.72 16.82
C ALA A 223 14.65 -33.59 17.80
N GLU A 224 14.27 -34.86 17.99
CA GLU A 224 15.14 -35.84 18.66
C GLU A 224 16.48 -35.92 17.91
N GLY A 225 17.54 -35.32 18.47
CA GLY A 225 18.90 -35.35 17.93
C GLY A 225 19.47 -34.02 17.41
N ILE A 226 18.68 -32.93 17.34
CA ILE A 226 19.20 -31.59 17.04
C ILE A 226 18.74 -30.57 18.09
N ASN A 227 19.59 -29.59 18.40
CA ASN A 227 19.19 -28.51 19.30
C ASN A 227 18.36 -27.44 18.56
N LEU A 228 17.59 -26.63 19.30
CA LEU A 228 16.73 -25.59 18.71
C LEU A 228 17.51 -24.60 17.82
N ILE A 229 18.75 -24.26 18.20
CA ILE A 229 19.60 -23.33 17.44
C ILE A 229 19.96 -23.92 16.08
N GLN A 230 20.32 -25.21 16.02
CA GLN A 230 20.57 -25.93 14.77
C GLN A 230 19.30 -25.99 13.91
N ALA A 231 18.14 -26.24 14.51
CA ALA A 231 16.87 -26.21 13.78
C ALA A 231 16.62 -24.83 13.16
N ILE A 232 16.80 -23.74 13.92
CA ILE A 232 16.69 -22.36 13.39
C ILE A 232 17.72 -22.12 12.30
N ALA A 233 18.95 -22.62 12.44
CA ALA A 233 19.98 -22.49 11.43
C ALA A 233 19.58 -23.16 10.10
N ILE A 234 19.05 -24.38 10.17
CA ILE A 234 18.60 -25.16 9.01
C ILE A 234 17.42 -24.48 8.31
N TYR A 235 16.39 -24.11 9.05
CA TYR A 235 15.12 -23.63 8.46
C TYR A 235 15.09 -22.12 8.18
N SER A 236 15.94 -21.32 8.84
CA SER A 236 15.97 -19.86 8.65
C SER A 236 17.29 -19.30 8.17
N VAL A 237 18.43 -19.68 8.77
CA VAL A 237 19.71 -19.00 8.49
C VAL A 237 20.32 -19.46 7.17
N HIS A 238 20.37 -20.77 6.92
CA HIS A 238 20.92 -21.35 5.70
C HIS A 238 20.21 -20.88 4.41
N PRO A 239 18.86 -20.85 4.32
CA PRO A 239 18.19 -20.36 3.11
C PRO A 239 18.26 -18.83 2.94
N LEU A 240 18.61 -18.09 3.99
CA LEU A 240 18.52 -16.62 4.01
C LEU A 240 19.29 -15.93 2.87
N PRO A 241 20.55 -16.29 2.55
CA PRO A 241 21.27 -15.67 1.44
C PRO A 241 20.56 -15.84 0.09
N GLY A 242 20.01 -17.03 -0.16
CA GLY A 242 19.24 -17.32 -1.37
C GLY A 242 17.95 -16.50 -1.43
N GLN A 243 17.24 -16.38 -0.30
CA GLN A 243 16.00 -15.58 -0.21
C GLN A 243 16.27 -14.08 -0.42
N LEU A 244 17.39 -13.55 0.09
CA LEU A 244 17.80 -12.17 -0.16
C LEU A 244 18.07 -11.92 -1.66
N ALA A 245 18.74 -12.85 -2.34
CA ALA A 245 18.93 -12.76 -3.78
C ALA A 245 17.60 -12.76 -4.55
N VAL A 246 16.66 -13.63 -4.15
CA VAL A 246 15.30 -13.67 -4.71
C VAL A 246 14.55 -12.36 -4.46
N ILE A 247 14.67 -11.75 -3.28
CA ILE A 247 14.06 -10.46 -2.96
C ILE A 247 14.58 -9.34 -3.87
N CYS A 248 15.87 -9.30 -4.14
CA CYS A 248 16.45 -8.33 -5.07
C CYS A 248 15.83 -8.47 -6.47
N ALA A 249 15.75 -9.68 -6.99
CA ALA A 249 15.13 -9.95 -8.29
C ALA A 249 13.63 -9.59 -8.31
N VAL A 250 12.88 -10.00 -7.29
CA VAL A 250 11.44 -9.70 -7.15
C VAL A 250 11.19 -8.20 -7.07
N SER A 251 12.00 -7.48 -6.30
CA SER A 251 11.85 -6.02 -6.15
C SER A 251 12.13 -5.29 -7.46
N LEU A 252 13.07 -5.80 -8.27
CA LEU A 252 13.37 -5.26 -9.60
C LEU A 252 12.21 -5.51 -10.56
N VAL A 253 11.74 -6.76 -10.63
CA VAL A 253 10.58 -7.13 -11.46
C VAL A 253 9.36 -6.31 -11.06
N ALA A 254 9.05 -6.23 -9.76
CA ALA A 254 7.94 -5.44 -9.26
C ALA A 254 8.08 -3.95 -9.61
N PHE A 255 9.28 -3.39 -9.52
CA PHE A 255 9.53 -2.00 -9.90
C PHE A 255 9.25 -1.74 -11.37
N VAL A 256 9.76 -2.61 -12.26
CA VAL A 256 9.55 -2.50 -13.71
C VAL A 256 8.07 -2.69 -14.05
N THR A 257 7.42 -3.73 -13.53
CA THR A 257 6.00 -4.01 -13.79
C THR A 257 5.11 -2.86 -13.30
N ARG A 258 5.34 -2.34 -12.09
CA ARG A 258 4.59 -1.19 -11.59
C ARG A 258 4.82 0.07 -12.41
N LYS A 259 6.03 0.28 -12.93
CA LYS A 259 6.29 1.38 -13.86
C LYS A 259 5.49 1.21 -15.14
N LEU A 260 5.37 0.01 -15.69
CA LEU A 260 4.56 -0.22 -16.90
C LEU A 260 3.06 -0.06 -16.65
N MET A 261 2.56 -0.54 -15.51
CA MET A 261 1.13 -0.51 -15.18
C MET A 261 0.62 0.88 -14.75
N PHE A 262 1.47 1.67 -14.09
CA PHE A 262 1.08 2.95 -13.48
C PHE A 262 1.77 4.16 -14.15
N SER A 263 2.29 4.01 -15.37
CA SER A 263 2.74 5.14 -16.21
C SER A 263 1.61 5.70 -17.06
#